data_AF-A0A126R078-F1
#
_entry.id   AF-A0A126R078-F1
#
_cell.length_a   1.000
_cell.length_b   1.000
_cell.length_c   1.000
_cell.angle_alpha   90.00
_cell.angle_beta   90.00
_cell.angle_gamma   90.00
#
_symmetry.space_group_name_H-M   'P 1'
#
loop_
_entity.id
_entity.type
_entity.pdbx_description
1 polymer ?
#
loop_
_entity_poly.entity_id
_entity_poly.type
_entity_poly.pdbx_seq_one_letter_code
_entity_poly.pdbx_strand_id
1 'polypeptide(L)'
;MISIGANGFQLFVNYMVVIIVAVVLALILKLPLLPEKPIRFSKTKSALFPTPIFAIGILAIFYSLNIFWIYEGLLIAIIVGIFSALFVKYLFDYIFPNPPEIEGGSK
;
A
#
# COMPACT_ATOMS: atom_id res chain seq x y z
N MET A 1 11.59 17.38 19.52
CA MET A 1 10.40 18.23 19.29
C MET A 1 10.24 18.31 17.78
N ILE A 2 9.14 17.78 17.23
CA ILE A 2 8.89 17.76 15.79
C ILE A 2 8.93 19.21 15.33
N SER A 3 9.99 19.60 14.61
CA SER A 3 9.93 20.80 13.81
C SER A 3 8.98 20.44 12.67
N ILE A 4 7.73 20.88 12.77
CA ILE A 4 6.74 20.93 11.68
C ILE A 4 7.22 22.01 10.67
N GLY A 5 8.49 21.93 10.29
CA GLY A 5 9.17 22.77 9.31
C GLY A 5 9.31 22.06 7.96
N ALA A 6 9.08 20.74 7.91
CA ALA A 6 8.58 20.11 6.69
C ALA A 6 7.10 20.51 6.57
N ASN A 7 6.83 21.51 5.74
CA ASN A 7 5.51 22.08 5.52
C ASN A 7 4.43 20.99 5.46
N GLY A 8 3.27 21.16 6.10
CA GLY A 8 2.17 20.18 5.99
C GLY A 8 1.80 19.85 4.52
N PHE A 9 2.12 20.77 3.61
CA PHE A 9 2.11 20.56 2.17
C PHE A 9 3.08 19.45 1.68
N GLN A 10 4.33 19.41 2.15
CA GLN A 10 5.29 18.37 1.79
C GLN A 10 4.82 17.00 2.27
N LEU A 11 4.27 16.93 3.49
CA LEU A 11 3.69 15.71 4.03
C LEU A 11 2.56 15.19 3.13
N PHE A 12 1.67 16.10 2.72
CA PHE A 12 0.60 15.80 1.77
C PHE A 12 1.13 15.30 0.42
N VAL A 13 2.13 15.98 -0.14
CA VAL A 13 2.79 15.58 -1.40
C VAL A 13 3.38 14.18 -1.29
N ASN A 14 4.10 13.88 -0.21
CA ASN A 14 4.69 12.55 -0.02
C ASN A 14 3.63 11.45 0.09
N TYR A 15 2.50 11.73 0.75
CA TYR A 15 1.36 10.79 0.78
C TYR A 15 0.73 10.60 -0.60
N MET A 16 0.62 11.64 -1.42
CA MET A 16 0.15 11.48 -2.80
C MET A 16 1.13 10.65 -3.62
N VAL A 17 2.44 10.91 -3.49
CA VAL A 17 3.49 10.19 -4.20
C VAL A 17 3.51 8.71 -3.84
N VAL A 18 3.46 8.36 -2.54
CA VAL A 18 3.48 6.94 -2.12
C VAL A 18 2.27 6.18 -2.66
N ILE A 19 1.09 6.82 -2.68
CA ILE A 19 -0.14 6.22 -3.22
C ILE A 19 0.01 5.99 -4.72
N ILE A 20 0.42 7.01 -5.48
CA ILE A 20 0.57 6.94 -6.93
C ILE A 20 1.59 5.86 -7.30
N VAL A 21 2.77 5.86 -6.67
CA VAL A 21 3.82 4.87 -6.93
C VAL A 21 3.33 3.46 -6.64
N ALA A 22 2.65 3.25 -5.50
CA ALA A 22 2.16 1.93 -5.13
C ALA A 22 1.07 1.43 -6.09
N VAL A 23 0.12 2.28 -6.49
CA VAL A 23 -0.94 1.92 -7.45
C VAL A 23 -0.37 1.64 -8.84
N VAL A 24 0.47 2.53 -9.36
CA VAL A 24 1.09 2.37 -10.69
C VAL A 24 1.92 1.08 -10.73
N LEU A 25 2.73 0.81 -9.70
CA LEU A 25 3.52 -0.41 -9.67
C LEU A 25 2.64 -1.66 -9.53
N ALA A 26 1.57 -1.61 -8.73
CA ALA A 26 0.63 -2.72 -8.64
C ALA A 26 -0.04 -3.03 -9.99
N LEU A 27 -0.37 -2.01 -10.78
CA LEU A 27 -0.90 -2.18 -12.13
C LEU A 27 0.14 -2.78 -13.08
N ILE A 28 1.41 -2.33 -13.02
CA ILE A 28 2.53 -2.93 -13.78
C ILE A 28 2.70 -4.41 -13.42
N LEU A 29 2.54 -4.76 -12.13
CA LEU A 29 2.57 -6.15 -11.62
C LEU A 29 1.30 -6.95 -11.97
N LYS A 30 0.42 -6.41 -12.82
CA LYS A 30 -0.83 -7.03 -13.28
C LYS A 30 -1.77 -7.39 -12.13
N LEU A 31 -1.82 -6.57 -11.08
CA LEU A 31 -2.93 -6.64 -10.12
C LEU A 31 -4.16 -5.99 -10.76
N PRO A 32 -5.36 -6.57 -10.59
CA PRO A 32 -6.59 -5.96 -11.08
C PRO A 32 -6.78 -4.59 -10.42
N LEU A 33 -7.33 -3.61 -11.13
CA LEU A 33 -7.53 -2.26 -10.58
C LEU A 33 -8.49 -2.29 -9.37
N LEU A 34 -9.60 -3.01 -9.54
CA LEU A 34 -10.66 -3.18 -8.55
C LEU A 34 -10.78 -4.67 -8.19
N PRO A 35 -11.23 -4.99 -6.97
CA PRO A 35 -11.59 -6.35 -6.62
C PRO A 35 -12.73 -6.87 -7.52
N GLU A 36 -12.69 -8.14 -7.88
CA GLU A 36 -13.62 -8.75 -8.86
C GLU A 36 -15.07 -8.79 -8.37
N LYS A 37 -15.29 -8.82 -7.05
CA LYS A 37 -16.62 -8.84 -6.49
C LYS A 37 -16.81 -7.66 -5.53
N PRO A 38 -17.93 -6.92 -5.60
CA PRO A 38 -18.24 -5.84 -4.65
C PRO A 38 -18.74 -6.40 -3.30
N ILE A 39 -18.14 -7.49 -2.83
CA ILE A 39 -18.51 -8.15 -1.58
C ILE A 39 -17.50 -7.69 -0.53
N ARG A 40 -17.97 -7.43 0.68
CA ARG A 40 -17.15 -7.00 1.85
C ARG A 40 -15.94 -7.91 2.13
N PHE A 41 -15.97 -9.14 1.63
CA PHE A 41 -14.91 -10.14 1.69
C PHE A 41 -14.42 -10.59 0.30
N SER A 42 -14.27 -9.64 -0.64
CA SER A 42 -13.62 -9.95 -1.91
C SER A 42 -12.16 -10.29 -1.64
N LYS A 43 -11.83 -11.57 -1.80
CA LYS A 43 -10.50 -12.14 -1.53
C LYS A 43 -9.45 -11.71 -2.56
N THR A 44 -9.87 -11.10 -3.66
CA THR A 44 -8.99 -10.62 -4.72
C THR A 44 -8.30 -9.32 -4.30
N LYS A 45 -6.99 -9.41 -4.08
CA LYS A 45 -6.13 -8.22 -3.99
C LYS A 45 -6.17 -7.43 -5.28
N SER A 46 -6.17 -6.12 -5.14
CA SER A 46 -6.23 -5.16 -6.24
C SER A 46 -5.23 -4.04 -6.05
N ALA A 47 -4.98 -3.29 -7.13
CA ALA A 47 -4.12 -2.13 -7.10
C ALA A 47 -4.69 -1.03 -6.19
N LEU A 48 -6.02 -0.90 -6.09
CA LEU A 48 -6.67 0.10 -5.24
C LEU A 48 -6.92 -0.38 -3.80
N PHE A 49 -7.04 -1.70 -3.60
CA PHE A 49 -7.22 -2.31 -2.28
C PHE A 49 -6.54 -3.68 -2.22
N PRO A 50 -5.57 -3.93 -1.31
CA PRO A 50 -5.18 -3.12 -0.16
C PRO A 50 -3.92 -2.25 -0.37
N THR A 51 -3.37 -2.19 -1.58
CA THR A 51 -2.03 -1.62 -1.86
C THR A 51 -1.77 -0.22 -1.30
N PRO A 52 -2.64 0.79 -1.49
CA PRO A 52 -2.39 2.14 -0.98
C PRO A 52 -2.45 2.21 0.55
N ILE A 53 -3.26 1.35 1.18
CA ILE A 53 -3.42 1.31 2.64
C ILE A 53 -2.10 0.89 3.29
N PHE A 54 -1.46 -0.16 2.77
CA PHE A 54 -0.14 -0.56 3.24
C PHE A 54 0.92 0.52 2.98
N ALA A 55 0.90 1.13 1.79
CA ALA A 55 1.84 2.19 1.45
C ALA A 55 1.77 3.39 2.40
N ILE A 56 0.56 3.88 2.68
CA ILE A 56 0.32 4.99 3.62
C ILE A 56 0.70 4.58 5.05
N GLY A 57 0.28 3.38 5.48
CA GLY A 57 0.53 2.90 6.84
C GLY A 57 2.03 2.74 7.14
N ILE A 58 2.77 2.14 6.21
CA ILE A 58 4.22 1.98 6.34
C ILE A 58 4.91 3.35 6.33
N LEU A 59 4.52 4.25 5.41
CA LEU A 59 5.10 5.60 5.37
C LEU A 59 4.86 6.37 6.68
N ALA A 60 3.66 6.25 7.25
CA ALA A 60 3.33 6.87 8.53
C ALA A 60 4.22 6.39 9.68
N ILE A 61 4.59 5.09 9.70
CA ILE A 61 5.55 4.55 10.68
C ILE A 61 6.92 5.22 10.53
N PHE A 62 7.44 5.34 9.30
CA PHE A 62 8.72 6.02 9.06
C PHE A 62 8.73 7.46 9.57
N TYR A 63 7.65 8.22 9.29
CA TYR A 63 7.53 9.60 9.76
C TYR A 63 7.34 9.70 11.28
N SER A 64 6.60 8.77 11.89
CA SER A 64 6.48 8.69 13.35
C SER A 64 7.81 8.43 14.05
N LEU A 65 8.72 7.69 13.41
CA LEU A 65 10.08 7.43 13.89
C LEU A 65 11.05 8.58 13.58
N ASN A 66 10.55 9.71 13.06
CA ASN A 66 11.33 10.86 12.60
C ASN A 66 12.37 10.51 11.51
N ILE A 67 12.09 9.47 10.72
CA ILE A 67 12.94 9.06 9.61
C ILE A 67 12.48 9.80 8.36
N PHE A 68 13.03 11.01 8.20
CA PHE A 68 12.88 11.83 7.00
C PHE A 68 14.23 11.82 6.29
N TRP A 69 14.49 10.78 5.48
CA TRP A 69 15.69 10.74 4.62
C TRP A 69 15.69 11.90 3.60
N ILE A 70 16.61 11.83 2.65
CA ILE A 70 16.78 12.73 1.50
C ILE A 70 15.43 13.21 0.90
N TYR A 71 15.39 14.48 0.51
CA TYR A 71 14.24 15.17 -0.09
C TYR A 71 13.01 15.20 0.83
N GLU A 72 13.21 15.46 2.12
CA GLU A 72 12.13 15.60 3.10
C GLU A 72 11.19 14.38 3.11
N GLY A 73 11.75 13.18 2.94
CA GLY A 73 10.99 11.92 2.93
C GLY A 73 10.37 11.52 1.59
N LEU A 74 10.58 12.26 0.50
CA LEU A 74 10.11 11.89 -0.85
C LEU A 74 10.72 10.56 -1.34
N LEU A 75 12.02 10.38 -1.12
CA LEU A 75 12.70 9.14 -1.52
C LEU A 75 12.13 7.92 -0.76
N ILE A 76 11.82 8.09 0.53
CA ILE A 76 11.16 7.07 1.34
C ILE A 76 9.76 6.78 0.79
N ALA A 77 8.98 7.80 0.42
CA ALA A 77 7.66 7.61 -0.16
C ALA A 77 7.71 6.74 -1.44
N ILE A 78 8.69 6.96 -2.32
CA ILE A 78 8.88 6.13 -3.52
C ILE A 78 9.24 4.69 -3.14
N ILE A 79 10.25 4.52 -2.28
CA ILE A 79 10.74 3.19 -1.87
C ILE A 79 9.62 2.40 -1.18
N VAL A 80 8.91 3.02 -0.24
CA VAL A 80 7.79 2.41 0.48
C VAL A 80 6.65 2.05 -0.47
N GLY A 81 6.33 2.92 -1.45
CA GLY A 81 5.33 2.62 -2.47
C GLY A 81 5.70 1.38 -3.29
N ILE A 82 6.97 1.27 -3.70
CA ILE A 82 7.50 0.11 -4.44
C ILE A 82 7.38 -1.17 -3.60
N PHE A 83 7.90 -1.14 -2.37
CA PHE A 83 7.87 -2.30 -1.48
C PHE A 83 6.43 -2.73 -1.13
N SER A 84 5.52 -1.77 -0.97
CA SER A 84 4.12 -2.07 -0.64
C SER A 84 3.41 -2.79 -1.78
N ALA A 85 3.64 -2.39 -3.04
CA ALA A 85 3.07 -3.09 -4.19
C ALA A 85 3.65 -4.50 -4.37
N LEU A 86 4.96 -4.66 -4.16
CA LEU A 86 5.62 -5.99 -4.17
C LEU A 86 5.08 -6.88 -3.05
N PHE A 87 4.93 -6.33 -1.84
CA PHE A 87 4.36 -7.03 -0.69
C PHE A 87 2.95 -7.53 -1.00
N VAL A 88 2.08 -6.67 -1.51
CA VAL A 88 0.70 -7.07 -1.86
C VAL A 88 0.69 -8.14 -2.94
N LYS A 89 1.54 -8.01 -3.97
CA LYS A 89 1.60 -9.01 -5.04
C LYS A 89 2.05 -10.38 -4.56
N TYR A 90 3.16 -10.45 -3.81
CA TYR A 90 3.86 -11.70 -3.57
C TYR A 90 3.68 -12.27 -2.16
N LEU A 91 3.64 -11.43 -1.13
CA LEU A 91 3.70 -11.88 0.26
C LEU A 91 2.35 -11.85 0.97
N PHE A 92 1.41 -11.04 0.49
CA PHE A 92 0.15 -10.85 1.20
C PHE A 92 -0.69 -12.13 1.32
N ASP A 93 -0.71 -13.03 0.33
CA ASP A 93 -1.49 -14.29 0.46
C ASP A 93 -0.82 -15.29 1.41
N TYR A 94 0.49 -15.16 1.61
CA TYR A 94 1.23 -15.99 2.55
C TYR A 94 0.95 -15.56 3.99
N ILE A 95 0.88 -14.26 4.25
CA ILE A 95 0.58 -13.70 5.58
C ILE A 95 -0.92 -13.75 5.88
N PHE A 96 -1.76 -13.48 4.89
CA PHE A 96 -3.21 -13.51 4.98
C PHE A 96 -3.76 -14.61 4.06
N PRO A 97 -3.61 -15.89 4.45
CA PRO A 97 -4.07 -17.00 3.64
C PRO A 97 -5.59 -16.96 3.48
N ASN A 98 -6.04 -17.42 2.31
CA ASN A 98 -7.45 -17.60 2.07
C ASN A 98 -7.99 -18.68 3.02
N PRO A 99 -9.22 -18.51 3.56
CA PRO A 99 -9.84 -19.57 4.35
C PRO A 99 -10.01 -20.81 3.45
N PRO A 100 -9.86 -22.02 4.03
CA PRO A 100 -9.97 -23.27 3.27
C PRO A 100 -11.29 -23.31 2.50
N GLU A 101 -11.23 -23.80 1.27
CA GLU A 101 -12.44 -24.07 0.49
C GLU A 101 -13.21 -25.16 1.23
N ILE A 102 -14.38 -24.81 1.79
CA ILE A 102 -15.28 -25.80 2.35
C ILE A 102 -15.88 -26.55 1.16
N GLU A 103 -15.37 -27.76 0.89
CA GLU A 103 -16.01 -28.72 -0.01
C GLU A 103 -17.42 -29.02 0.53
N GLY A 104 -18.43 -28.32 0.00
CA GLY A 104 -19.82 -28.54 0.41
C GLY A 104 -20.79 -27.36 0.28
N GLY A 105 -20.35 -26.17 -0.13
CA GLY A 105 -21.27 -25.05 -0.42
C GLY A 105 -21.72 -25.06 -1.87
N SER A 106 -22.95 -25.48 -2.14
CA SER A 106 -23.58 -25.52 -3.48
C SER A 106 -23.31 -24.27 -4.33
N LYS A 107 -23.13 -24.52 -5.62
CA LYS A 107 -23.03 -23.56 -6.73
C LYS A 107 -24.07 -22.43 -6.67
#